data_AF-A0A7C4NK87-F1
#
_entry.id   AF-A0A7C4NK87-F1
#
_cell.length_a   1.000
_cell.length_b   1.000
_cell.length_c   1.000
_cell.angle_alpha   90.00
_cell.angle_beta   90.00
_cell.angle_gamma   90.00
#
_symmetry.space_group_name_H-M   'P 1'
#
loop_
_entity.id
_entity.type
_entity.pdbx_description
1 polymer ?
#
loop_
_entity_poly.entity_id
_entity_poly.type
_entity_poly.pdbx_seq_one_letter_code
_entity_poly.pdbx_strand_id
1 'polypeptide(L)'
;MRILRRSSASPWPSVRFSSPARGPIAIFGAVELRIISCERPVFSAPVQAVYAQSPEGWFGILPRHAPAVFLLRDAPVRAVLSQGEKRFFVRRGVLHVREDVVTVVADEVELA
;
A
#
# COMPACT_ATOMS: atom_id res chain seq x y z
N MET A 1 -23.48 -7.24 -32.22
CA MET A 1 -23.69 -6.35 -31.05
C MET A 1 -22.61 -6.66 -30.02
N ARG A 2 -21.59 -5.81 -29.89
CA ARG A 2 -20.41 -6.02 -29.04
C ARG A 2 -20.56 -5.17 -27.78
N ILE A 3 -20.81 -5.80 -26.64
CA ILE A 3 -21.04 -5.15 -25.35
C ILE A 3 -19.71 -4.57 -24.87
N LEU A 4 -19.59 -3.24 -24.85
CA LEU A 4 -18.46 -2.51 -24.28
C LEU A 4 -18.51 -2.66 -22.75
N ARG A 5 -17.51 -3.32 -22.18
CA ARG A 5 -17.26 -3.29 -20.73
C ARG A 5 -16.92 -1.86 -20.34
N ARG A 6 -17.81 -1.19 -19.61
CA ARG A 6 -17.50 0.08 -18.94
C ARG A 6 -16.40 -0.21 -17.90
N SER A 7 -15.19 0.21 -18.21
CA SER A 7 -14.10 0.33 -17.24
C SER A 7 -14.53 1.32 -16.16
N SER A 8 -14.68 0.86 -14.93
CA SER A 8 -14.91 1.72 -13.78
C SER A 8 -13.71 2.65 -13.61
N ALA A 9 -13.93 3.95 -13.83
CA ALA A 9 -12.95 4.99 -13.67
C ALA A 9 -12.38 4.97 -12.24
N SER A 10 -11.06 4.95 -12.13
CA SER A 10 -10.36 4.93 -10.85
C SER A 10 -10.56 6.25 -10.12
N PRO A 11 -10.89 6.25 -8.80
CA PRO A 11 -11.21 7.47 -8.05
C PRO A 11 -9.98 8.32 -7.66
N TRP A 12 -8.88 8.21 -8.42
CA TRP A 12 -7.60 8.80 -8.06
C TRP A 12 -7.40 10.15 -8.76
N PRO A 13 -6.90 11.19 -8.07
CA PRO A 13 -6.41 12.40 -8.74
C PRO A 13 -5.27 12.03 -9.70
N SER A 14 -5.14 12.78 -10.79
CA SER A 14 -4.33 12.50 -12.00
C SER A 14 -2.81 12.45 -11.81
N VAL A 15 -2.32 12.21 -10.59
CA VAL A 15 -0.92 11.94 -10.31
C VAL A 15 -0.55 10.62 -10.97
N ARG A 16 0.03 10.70 -12.17
CA ARG A 16 0.72 9.59 -12.81
C ARG A 16 1.95 9.25 -11.97
N PHE A 17 1.78 8.41 -10.95
CA PHE A 17 2.88 7.56 -10.51
C PHE A 17 3.17 6.63 -11.68
N SER A 18 4.06 7.06 -12.58
CA SER A 18 4.61 6.17 -13.60
C SER A 18 5.05 4.91 -12.88
N SER A 19 4.49 3.76 -13.26
CA SER A 19 5.03 2.46 -12.90
C SER A 19 6.54 2.56 -13.07
N PRO A 20 7.35 2.40 -11.99
CA PRO A 20 8.78 2.49 -12.14
C PRO A 20 9.15 1.43 -13.16
N ALA A 21 9.78 1.90 -14.23
CA ALA A 21 10.07 1.11 -15.41
C ALA A 21 10.71 -0.24 -15.02
N ARG A 22 10.38 -1.27 -15.82
CA ARG A 22 11.14 -2.52 -15.91
C ARG A 22 12.62 -2.21 -16.12
N GLY A 23 13.40 -2.11 -15.05
CA GLY A 23 14.84 -1.82 -15.04
C GLY A 23 15.37 -1.80 -13.59
N PRO A 24 16.62 -2.21 -13.33
CA PRO A 24 17.04 -2.57 -11.99
C PRO A 24 17.47 -1.32 -11.19
N ILE A 25 16.53 -0.67 -10.51
CA ILE A 25 16.89 0.02 -9.27
C ILE A 25 16.81 -1.03 -8.17
N ALA A 26 17.89 -1.79 -8.12
CA ALA A 26 18.23 -2.78 -7.11
C ALA A 26 18.51 -2.11 -5.75
N ILE A 27 17.53 -1.43 -5.16
CA ILE A 27 17.51 -1.21 -3.71
C ILE A 27 17.11 -2.55 -3.07
N PHE A 28 17.99 -3.56 -3.12
CA PHE A 28 17.67 -4.92 -2.67
C PHE A 28 17.50 -4.99 -1.14
N GLY A 29 16.37 -4.50 -0.66
CA GLY A 29 15.78 -4.83 0.63
C GLY A 29 14.31 -5.14 0.40
N ALA A 30 13.74 -6.02 1.22
CA ALA A 30 12.31 -6.24 1.29
C ALA A 30 11.83 -5.76 2.65
N VAL A 31 10.64 -5.20 2.69
CA VAL A 31 9.94 -4.87 3.93
C VAL A 31 8.87 -5.92 4.15
N GLU A 32 8.76 -6.44 5.36
CA GLU A 32 7.64 -7.31 5.73
C GLU A 32 6.41 -6.43 5.97
N LEU A 33 5.42 -6.49 5.07
CA LEU A 33 4.15 -5.80 5.25
C LEU A 33 3.16 -6.72 5.93
N ARG A 34 2.64 -6.27 7.08
CA ARG A 34 1.56 -6.90 7.84
C ARG A 34 0.36 -5.97 7.85
N ILE A 35 -0.80 -6.46 7.41
CA ILE A 35 -2.07 -5.75 7.50
C ILE A 35 -2.98 -6.55 8.42
N ILE A 36 -3.43 -5.90 9.48
CA ILE A 36 -4.23 -6.48 10.56
C ILE A 36 -5.50 -5.65 10.66
N SER A 37 -6.66 -6.31 10.55
CA SER A 37 -7.93 -5.69 10.92
C SER A 37 -8.24 -5.99 12.39
N CYS A 38 -9.18 -5.25 12.98
CA CYS A 38 -9.69 -5.53 14.34
C CYS A 38 -10.22 -6.96 14.51
N GLU A 39 -10.64 -7.62 13.42
CA GLU A 39 -11.19 -8.98 13.46
C GLU A 39 -10.14 -10.07 13.18
N ARG A 40 -9.20 -9.81 12.25
CA ARG A 40 -8.27 -10.85 11.76
C ARG A 40 -7.04 -10.29 11.05
N PRO A 41 -5.94 -11.06 10.97
CA PRO A 41 -4.88 -10.78 10.01
C PRO A 41 -5.42 -10.88 8.57
N VAL A 42 -5.10 -9.89 7.74
CA VAL A 42 -5.59 -9.78 6.36
C VAL A 42 -4.49 -10.09 5.35
N PHE A 43 -3.27 -9.62 5.60
CA PHE A 43 -2.16 -9.79 4.69
C PHE A 43 -0.82 -9.83 5.44
N SER A 44 0.07 -10.73 5.03
CA SER A 44 1.48 -10.75 5.47
C SER A 44 2.32 -11.23 4.30
N ALA A 45 3.24 -10.38 3.81
CA ALA A 45 4.19 -10.77 2.79
C ALA A 45 5.36 -9.77 2.69
N PRO A 46 6.52 -10.20 2.16
CA PRO A 46 7.58 -9.30 1.77
C PRO A 46 7.16 -8.45 0.56
N VAL A 47 7.37 -7.14 0.67
CA VAL A 47 7.07 -6.14 -0.36
C VAL A 47 8.29 -5.26 -0.61
N GLN A 48 8.37 -4.71 -1.82
CA GLN A 48 9.44 -3.78 -2.21
C GLN A 48 9.14 -2.35 -1.78
N ALA A 49 7.87 -1.99 -1.69
CA ALA A 49 7.42 -0.68 -1.24
C ALA A 49 5.96 -0.72 -0.79
N VAL A 50 5.61 0.17 0.15
CA VAL A 50 4.25 0.40 0.62
C VAL A 50 3.89 1.86 0.37
N TYR A 51 2.77 2.14 -0.28
CA TYR A 51 2.26 3.50 -0.46
C TYR A 51 0.94 3.65 0.25
N ALA A 52 0.80 4.72 1.03
CA ALA A 52 -0.39 4.99 1.82
C ALA A 52 -0.68 6.49 1.88
N GLN A 53 -1.82 6.85 2.45
CA GLN A 53 -2.26 8.23 2.58
C GLN A 53 -2.52 8.58 4.06
N SER A 54 -1.90 9.66 4.50
CA SER A 54 -2.10 10.29 5.80
C SER A 54 -3.01 11.51 5.69
N PRO A 55 -3.50 12.07 6.82
CA PRO A 55 -4.16 13.36 6.84
C PRO A 55 -3.38 14.46 6.10
N GLU A 56 -2.05 14.41 6.15
CA GLU A 56 -1.09 15.38 5.62
C GLU A 56 -0.77 15.16 4.14
N GLY A 57 -1.00 13.96 3.61
CA GLY A 57 -0.79 13.65 2.19
C GLY A 57 -0.37 12.21 1.90
N TRP A 58 0.07 11.98 0.67
CA TRP A 58 0.57 10.68 0.22
C TRP A 58 2.02 10.46 0.64
N PHE A 59 2.35 9.24 1.03
CA PHE A 59 3.71 8.86 1.38
C PHE A 59 4.03 7.42 0.95
N GLY A 60 5.33 7.11 0.88
CA GLY A 60 5.84 5.80 0.53
C GLY A 60 6.88 5.31 1.54
N ILE A 61 6.76 4.06 1.96
CA ILE A 61 7.71 3.37 2.82
C ILE A 61 8.52 2.40 1.96
N LEU A 62 9.82 2.63 1.92
CA LEU A 62 10.82 1.80 1.23
C LEU A 62 11.67 1.04 2.26
N PRO A 63 12.48 0.05 1.84
CA PRO A 63 13.38 -0.67 2.74
C PRO A 63 14.33 0.28 3.48
N ARG A 64 14.60 -0.03 4.76
CA ARG A 64 15.42 0.77 5.69
C ARG A 64 14.86 2.16 5.98
N HIS A 65 13.55 2.30 5.98
CA HIS A 65 12.89 3.53 6.41
C HIS A 65 13.10 3.75 7.92
N ALA A 66 13.20 5.01 8.34
CA ALA A 66 13.30 5.35 9.75
C ALA A 66 12.04 4.87 10.52
N PRO A 67 12.16 4.45 11.79
CA PRO A 67 10.99 4.12 12.60
C PRO A 67 10.00 5.29 12.67
N ALA A 68 8.72 5.01 12.45
CA ALA A 68 7.70 6.04 12.35
C ALA A 68 6.30 5.47 12.62
N VAL A 69 5.38 6.34 13.02
CA VAL A 69 3.95 6.02 13.14
C VAL A 69 3.16 7.08 12.38
N PHE A 70 2.27 6.65 11.51
CA PHE A 70 1.42 7.52 10.69
C PHE A 70 -0.06 7.20 10.94
N LEU A 71 -0.87 8.25 11.06
CA LEU A 71 -2.32 8.13 10.93
C LEU A 71 -2.66 7.88 9.46
N LEU A 72 -3.65 7.02 9.21
CA LEU A 72 -4.13 6.74 7.86
C LEU A 72 -5.50 7.39 7.62
N ARG A 73 -5.67 7.99 6.44
CA ARG A 73 -7.00 8.32 5.92
C ARG A 73 -7.68 7.06 5.39
N ASP A 74 -9.00 7.16 5.22
CA ASP A 74 -9.79 6.21 4.46
C ASP A 74 -9.34 6.24 2.98
N ALA A 75 -8.41 5.37 2.64
CA ALA A 75 -7.70 5.40 1.38
C ALA A 75 -7.11 4.02 1.02
N PRO A 76 -6.85 3.78 -0.27
CA PRO A 76 -6.15 2.58 -0.71
C PRO A 76 -4.68 2.59 -0.31
N VAL A 77 -4.25 1.54 0.39
CA VAL A 77 -2.85 1.17 0.63
C VAL A 77 -2.39 0.26 -0.51
N ARG A 78 -1.30 0.66 -1.17
CA ARG A 78 -0.71 -0.10 -2.29
C ARG A 78 0.57 -0.80 -1.85
N ALA A 79 0.59 -2.11 -1.99
CA ALA A 79 1.73 -2.98 -1.72
C ALA A 79 2.38 -3.41 -3.02
N VAL A 80 3.64 -3.05 -3.24
CA VAL A 80 4.42 -3.44 -4.42
C VAL A 80 5.14 -4.75 -4.13
N LEU A 81 4.77 -5.81 -4.85
CA LEU A 81 5.36 -7.13 -4.70
C LEU A 81 6.50 -7.33 -5.71
N SER A 82 7.24 -8.43 -5.58
CA SER A 82 8.23 -8.83 -6.59
C SER A 82 7.61 -9.00 -7.98
N GLN A 83 6.35 -9.43 -8.03
CA GLN A 83 5.57 -9.54 -9.24
C GLN A 83 4.21 -8.87 -9.05
N GLY A 84 4.09 -7.66 -9.58
CA GLY A 84 2.84 -6.89 -9.57
C GLY A 84 2.61 -6.07 -8.30
N GLU A 85 1.36 -5.69 -8.08
CA GLU A 85 0.94 -4.90 -6.93
C GLU A 85 -0.39 -5.41 -6.37
N LYS A 86 -0.59 -5.25 -5.06
CA LYS A 86 -1.87 -5.46 -4.38
C LYS A 86 -2.37 -4.15 -3.78
N ARG A 87 -3.69 -3.99 -3.74
CA ARG A 87 -4.33 -2.79 -3.22
C ARG A 87 -5.31 -3.19 -2.13
N PHE A 88 -5.25 -2.50 -1.01
CA PHE A 88 -6.12 -2.72 0.15
C PHE A 88 -6.80 -1.40 0.47
N PHE A 89 -8.12 -1.36 0.45
CA PHE A 89 -8.83 -0.21 0.97
C PHE A 89 -8.84 -0.30 2.50
N VAL A 90 -8.25 0.69 3.17
CA VAL A 90 -8.09 0.72 4.62
C VAL A 90 -8.92 1.87 5.17
N ARG A 91 -9.73 1.60 6.20
CA ARG A 91 -10.57 2.61 6.85
C ARG A 91 -10.21 2.71 8.32
N ARG A 92 -9.98 3.94 8.77
CA ARG A 92 -9.56 4.30 10.13
C ARG A 92 -8.44 3.40 10.66
N GLY A 93 -7.20 3.82 10.45
CA GLY A 93 -6.06 3.01 10.86
C GLY A 93 -4.80 3.79 11.15
N VAL A 94 -3.79 3.03 11.56
CA VAL A 94 -2.43 3.50 11.80
C VAL A 94 -1.45 2.61 11.04
N LEU A 95 -0.37 3.21 10.59
CA LEU A 95 0.77 2.52 10.00
C LEU A 95 1.97 2.72 10.92
N HIS A 96 2.54 1.62 11.40
CA HIS A 96 3.74 1.61 12.22
C HIS A 96 4.89 0.99 11.45
N VAL A 97 6.01 1.70 11.37
CA VAL A 97 7.26 1.26 10.77
C VAL A 97 8.27 1.04 11.89
N ARG A 98 8.81 -0.17 11.97
CA ARG A 98 9.91 -0.51 12.87
C ARG A 98 10.88 -1.44 12.15
N GLU A 99 12.14 -1.03 12.05
CA GLU A 99 13.17 -1.75 11.28
C GLU A 99 12.69 -1.94 9.83
N ASP A 100 12.61 -3.17 9.33
CA ASP A 100 12.05 -3.51 8.02
C ASP A 100 10.67 -4.19 8.11
N VAL A 101 9.91 -3.88 9.17
CA VAL A 101 8.54 -4.36 9.37
C VAL A 101 7.57 -3.18 9.34
N VAL A 102 6.62 -3.23 8.42
CA VAL A 102 5.52 -2.28 8.32
C VAL A 102 4.25 -2.97 8.76
N THR A 103 3.65 -2.46 9.82
CA THR A 103 2.38 -2.97 10.34
C THR A 103 1.29 -1.93 10.15
N VAL A 104 0.27 -2.29 9.38
CA VAL A 104 -0.96 -1.52 9.23
C VAL A 104 -2.02 -2.15 10.13
N VAL A 105 -2.55 -1.36 11.05
CA VAL A 105 -3.67 -1.74 11.90
C VAL A 105 -4.84 -0.84 11.54
N ALA A 106 -6.00 -1.43 11.26
CA ALA A 106 -7.19 -0.67 10.90
C ALA A 106 -8.47 -1.38 11.32
N ASP A 107 -9.57 -0.64 11.36
CA ASP A 107 -10.87 -1.23 11.70
C ASP A 107 -11.39 -2.12 10.58
N GLU A 108 -11.46 -1.56 9.36
CA GLU A 108 -11.94 -2.26 8.17
C GLU A 108 -10.85 -2.29 7.09
N VAL A 109 -10.68 -3.46 6.48
CA VAL A 109 -9.74 -3.67 5.37
C VAL A 109 -10.40 -4.53 4.31
N GLU A 110 -10.48 -4.01 3.09
CA GLU A 110 -11.04 -4.70 1.93
C GLU A 110 -10.00 -4.80 0.80
N LEU A 111 -10.04 -5.88 0.02
CA LEU A 111 -9.21 -5.99 -1.17
C LEU A 111 -9.84 -5.16 -2.29
N ALA A 112 -9.05 -4.26 -2.87
CA ALA A 112 -9.48 -3.31 -3.91
C ALA A 112 -9.09 -3.73 -5.33
#